data_AF-A0A8T5BPR8-F1
#
_entry.id   AF-A0A8T5BPR8-F1
#
_cell.length_a   1.000
_cell.length_b   1.000
_cell.length_c   1.000
_cell.angle_alpha   90.00
_cell.angle_beta   90.00
_cell.angle_gamma   90.00
#
_symmetry.space_group_name_H-M   'P 1'
#
loop_
_entity.id
_entity.type
_entity.pdbx_description
1 polymer ?
#
loop_
_entity_poly.entity_id
_entity_poly.type
_entity_poly.pdbx_seq_one_letter_code
_entity_poly.pdbx_strand_id
1 'polypeptide(L)'
;AVAFYIPEVDGFGIVHRGYQGVAVNGLPFSTIADSTAGGRQVDGFHGISIEYMRSPKFLQADGGYSRVVWMPKEVKERVKNFIPAELVDKIATEEDAKNIEELKAFLRARNHPVVERWKEAEAVAVTVEAPAEVKEEVVETAEAPTITAATLPITAGGFKIILKDAKIYAKKVIIRSIKGEKVEKR
;
A
#
# COMPACT_ATOMS: atom_id res chain seq x y z
N ALA A 1 -9.06 -19.92 -1.87
CA ALA A 1 -8.28 -19.24 -0.81
C ALA A 1 -8.10 -17.79 -1.23
N VAL A 2 -7.72 -16.92 -0.32
CA VAL A 2 -7.47 -15.50 -0.61
C VAL A 2 -6.11 -15.15 -0.02
N ALA A 3 -5.26 -14.56 -0.85
CA ALA A 3 -4.07 -13.85 -0.39
C ALA A 3 -4.48 -12.39 -0.12
N PHE A 4 -4.14 -11.87 1.06
CA PHE A 4 -4.41 -10.50 1.45
C PHE A 4 -3.11 -9.84 1.94
N TYR A 5 -2.90 -8.60 1.54
CA TYR A 5 -1.73 -7.81 1.89
C TYR A 5 -1.88 -7.24 3.30
N ILE A 6 -0.79 -7.29 4.07
CA ILE A 6 -0.68 -6.77 5.43
C ILE A 6 0.37 -5.66 5.41
N PRO A 7 -0.05 -4.38 5.35
CA PRO A 7 0.86 -3.24 5.22
C PRO A 7 1.89 -3.15 6.33
N GLU A 8 1.50 -3.49 7.57
CA GLU A 8 2.31 -3.32 8.76
C GLU A 8 3.55 -4.21 8.78
N VAL A 9 3.51 -5.32 8.04
CA VAL A 9 4.60 -6.26 7.87
C VAL A 9 5.07 -6.34 6.42
N ASP A 10 4.57 -5.50 5.51
CA ASP A 10 4.90 -5.56 4.08
C ASP A 10 4.92 -7.02 3.56
N GLY A 11 3.82 -7.74 3.77
CA GLY A 11 3.72 -9.17 3.46
C GLY A 11 2.30 -9.64 3.19
N PHE A 12 2.15 -10.88 2.75
CA PHE A 12 0.85 -11.49 2.46
C PHE A 12 0.46 -12.52 3.51
N GLY A 13 -0.78 -12.41 3.99
CA GLY A 13 -1.49 -13.48 4.67
C GLY A 13 -2.29 -14.31 3.68
N ILE A 14 -2.44 -15.60 3.94
CA ILE A 14 -3.29 -16.49 3.15
C ILE A 14 -4.39 -17.04 4.05
N VAL A 15 -5.64 -17.04 3.59
CA VAL A 15 -6.76 -17.68 4.30
C VAL A 15 -7.57 -18.53 3.33
N HIS A 16 -8.06 -19.68 3.80
CA HIS A 16 -8.85 -20.60 2.98
C HIS A 16 -10.29 -20.70 3.48
N ARG A 17 -11.20 -21.13 2.59
CA ARG A 17 -12.65 -21.12 2.85
C ARG A 17 -13.10 -21.99 4.03
N GLY A 18 -12.36 -23.06 4.32
CA GLY A 18 -12.64 -23.97 5.44
C GLY A 18 -12.24 -23.42 6.80
N TYR A 19 -11.38 -22.40 6.86
CA TYR A 19 -10.89 -21.84 8.09
C TYR A 19 -12.00 -21.12 8.86
N GLN A 20 -12.31 -21.60 10.06
CA GLN A 20 -13.38 -21.05 10.92
C GLN A 20 -12.89 -19.93 11.85
N GLY A 21 -11.58 -19.74 11.98
CA GLY A 21 -11.00 -18.72 12.83
C GLY A 21 -10.96 -17.33 12.18
N VAL A 22 -10.40 -16.38 12.91
CA VAL A 22 -10.02 -15.06 12.38
C VAL A 22 -8.57 -15.10 11.89
N ALA A 23 -8.29 -14.37 10.82
CA ALA A 23 -6.92 -14.18 10.36
C ALA A 23 -6.20 -13.14 11.23
N VAL A 24 -4.89 -13.00 11.06
CA VAL A 24 -4.04 -12.04 11.82
C VAL A 24 -4.45 -10.57 11.74
N ASN A 25 -5.23 -10.20 10.72
CA ASN A 25 -5.83 -8.87 10.58
C ASN A 25 -7.18 -8.73 11.32
N GLY A 26 -7.58 -9.73 12.10
CA GLY A 26 -8.83 -9.76 12.86
C GLY A 26 -10.08 -10.05 12.01
N LEU A 27 -9.94 -10.32 10.72
CA LEU A 27 -11.08 -10.54 9.82
C LEU A 27 -11.33 -12.04 9.59
N PRO A 28 -12.59 -12.49 9.53
CA PRO A 28 -12.92 -13.86 9.11
C PRO A 28 -12.78 -14.00 7.58
N PHE A 29 -12.74 -15.25 7.10
CA PHE A 29 -12.63 -15.55 5.67
C PHE A 29 -13.73 -14.88 4.84
N SER A 30 -14.98 -14.84 5.33
CA SER A 30 -16.11 -14.26 4.59
C SER A 30 -15.88 -12.78 4.25
N THR A 31 -15.37 -12.00 5.20
CA THR A 31 -15.07 -10.57 5.00
C THR A 31 -13.90 -10.38 4.03
N ILE A 32 -12.83 -11.17 4.17
CA ILE A 32 -11.68 -11.11 3.27
C ILE A 32 -12.08 -11.54 1.84
N ALA A 33 -12.96 -12.53 1.71
CA ALA A 33 -13.44 -13.02 0.43
C ALA A 33 -14.30 -11.98 -0.30
N ASP A 34 -15.08 -11.16 0.42
CA ASP A 34 -15.88 -10.07 -0.18
C ASP A 34 -15.00 -9.07 -0.94
N SER A 35 -13.81 -8.76 -0.42
CA SER A 35 -12.82 -7.90 -1.08
C SER A 35 -12.34 -8.45 -2.42
N THR A 36 -12.47 -9.76 -2.66
CA THR A 36 -12.13 -10.41 -3.94
C THR A 36 -13.36 -10.78 -4.79
N ALA A 37 -14.57 -10.51 -4.30
CA ALA A 37 -15.81 -10.95 -4.92
C ALA A 37 -16.34 -9.93 -5.97
N GLY A 38 -17.23 -10.43 -6.84
CA GLY A 38 -17.98 -9.59 -7.78
C GLY A 38 -17.18 -9.05 -8.97
N GLY A 39 -16.00 -9.61 -9.26
CA GLY A 39 -15.14 -9.16 -10.36
C GLY A 39 -14.45 -7.81 -10.11
N ARG A 40 -14.53 -7.30 -8.87
CA ARG A 40 -13.80 -6.09 -8.44
C ARG A 40 -12.33 -6.42 -8.32
N GLN A 41 -11.47 -5.57 -8.88
CA GLN A 41 -10.04 -5.61 -8.66
C GLN A 41 -9.72 -4.70 -7.48
N VAL A 42 -9.38 -5.29 -6.33
CA VAL A 42 -9.01 -4.57 -5.12
C VAL A 42 -7.54 -4.85 -4.85
N ASP A 43 -6.73 -3.80 -4.87
CA ASP A 43 -5.30 -3.93 -4.61
C ASP A 43 -5.03 -4.52 -3.23
N GLY A 44 -4.05 -5.41 -3.18
CA GLY A 44 -3.69 -6.15 -1.98
C GLY A 44 -4.59 -7.36 -1.68
N PHE A 45 -5.67 -7.60 -2.44
CA PHE A 45 -6.50 -8.79 -2.27
C PHE A 45 -6.53 -9.62 -3.56
N HIS A 46 -6.15 -10.89 -3.46
CA HIS A 46 -6.09 -11.78 -4.61
C HIS A 46 -6.72 -13.14 -4.30
N GLY A 47 -7.78 -13.49 -5.02
CA GLY A 47 -8.40 -14.80 -4.95
C GLY A 47 -7.50 -15.86 -5.60
N ILE A 48 -7.07 -16.84 -4.82
CA ILE A 48 -6.13 -17.89 -5.25
C ILE A 48 -6.69 -19.30 -5.02
N SER A 49 -6.28 -20.26 -5.84
CA SER A 49 -6.53 -21.68 -5.58
C SER A 49 -5.43 -22.28 -4.71
N ILE A 50 -5.73 -23.39 -4.02
CA ILE A 50 -4.69 -24.13 -3.27
C ILE A 50 -3.67 -24.75 -4.24
N GLU A 51 -4.12 -25.13 -5.44
CA GLU A 51 -3.24 -25.67 -6.46
C GLU A 51 -2.26 -24.61 -6.99
N TYR A 52 -2.68 -23.34 -7.08
CA TYR A 52 -1.83 -22.27 -7.54
C TYR A 52 -0.62 -22.05 -6.62
N MET A 53 -0.78 -22.29 -5.31
CA MET A 53 0.33 -22.25 -4.35
C MET A 53 1.43 -23.29 -4.66
N ARG A 54 1.12 -24.37 -5.39
CA ARG A 54 2.12 -25.37 -5.79
C ARG A 54 2.95 -24.94 -7.02
N SER A 55 2.53 -23.87 -7.70
CA SER A 55 3.20 -23.39 -8.89
C SER A 55 4.50 -22.65 -8.56
N PRO A 56 5.59 -22.86 -9.33
CA PRO A 56 6.80 -22.02 -9.24
C PRO A 56 6.53 -20.53 -9.54
N LYS A 57 5.41 -20.22 -10.20
CA LYS A 57 5.00 -18.85 -10.54
C LYS A 57 4.08 -18.21 -9.49
N PHE A 58 3.89 -18.86 -8.35
CA PHE A 58 3.04 -18.35 -7.28
C PHE A 58 3.52 -16.96 -6.84
N LEU A 59 2.66 -15.94 -7.03
CA LEU A 59 2.90 -14.53 -6.69
C LEU A 59 4.29 -14.02 -7.10
N GLN A 60 4.84 -14.51 -8.21
CA GLN A 60 6.23 -14.26 -8.60
C GLN A 60 6.53 -12.76 -8.75
N ALA A 61 5.58 -12.00 -9.28
CA ALA A 61 5.71 -10.55 -9.45
C ALA A 61 5.85 -9.80 -8.11
N ASP A 62 5.23 -10.32 -7.05
CA ASP A 62 5.25 -9.71 -5.73
C ASP A 62 6.42 -10.18 -4.86
N GLY A 63 7.13 -11.24 -5.25
CA GLY A 63 8.21 -11.87 -4.49
C GLY A 63 7.90 -13.30 -4.00
N GLY A 64 6.79 -13.88 -4.45
CA GLY A 64 6.40 -15.27 -4.21
C GLY A 64 6.29 -15.64 -2.74
N TYR A 65 6.76 -16.85 -2.40
CA TYR A 65 6.71 -17.35 -1.02
C TYR A 65 7.51 -16.51 -0.03
N SER A 66 8.53 -15.77 -0.48
CA SER A 66 9.33 -14.90 0.39
C SER A 66 8.51 -13.77 1.00
N ARG A 67 7.33 -13.46 0.45
CA ARG A 67 6.40 -12.44 0.95
C ARG A 67 5.27 -13.00 1.79
N VAL A 68 5.07 -14.31 1.80
CA VAL A 68 3.99 -14.92 2.57
C VAL A 68 4.42 -15.01 4.02
N VAL A 69 3.75 -14.29 4.89
CA VAL A 69 4.13 -14.16 6.31
C VAL A 69 3.25 -14.99 7.23
N TRP A 70 2.01 -15.30 6.81
CA TRP A 70 1.05 -16.00 7.64
C TRP A 70 0.13 -16.89 6.80
N MET A 71 -0.14 -18.11 7.27
CA MET A 71 -1.17 -18.98 6.70
C MET A 71 -1.68 -20.00 7.73
N PRO A 72 -2.95 -20.47 7.63
CA PRO A 72 -3.45 -21.56 8.46
C PRO A 72 -2.61 -22.83 8.32
N LYS A 73 -2.42 -23.56 9.41
CA LYS A 73 -1.65 -24.81 9.48
C LYS A 73 -2.14 -25.85 8.47
N GLU A 74 -3.45 -25.98 8.30
CA GLU A 74 -4.04 -26.88 7.31
C GLU A 74 -3.57 -26.57 5.88
N VAL A 75 -3.45 -25.28 5.53
CA VAL A 75 -2.94 -24.87 4.21
C VAL A 75 -1.45 -25.18 4.13
N LYS A 76 -0.69 -24.81 5.18
CA LYS A 76 0.74 -25.03 5.28
C LYS A 76 1.11 -26.50 5.09
N GLU A 77 0.40 -27.42 5.73
CA GLU A 77 0.60 -28.86 5.60
C GLU A 77 0.32 -29.37 4.18
N ARG A 78 -0.74 -28.89 3.54
CA ARG A 78 -1.13 -29.29 2.17
C ARG A 78 -0.13 -28.86 1.10
N VAL A 79 0.58 -27.75 1.31
CA VAL A 79 1.54 -27.20 0.33
C VAL A 79 2.99 -27.28 0.79
N LYS A 80 3.27 -27.88 1.96
CA LYS A 80 4.59 -27.92 2.60
C LYS A 80 5.73 -28.34 1.66
N ASN A 81 5.48 -29.34 0.80
CA ASN A 81 6.47 -29.89 -0.13
C ASN A 81 6.81 -28.94 -1.30
N PHE A 82 6.00 -27.91 -1.53
CA PHE A 82 6.17 -26.94 -2.61
C PHE A 82 6.67 -25.58 -2.12
N ILE A 83 6.59 -25.33 -0.81
CA ILE A 83 7.20 -24.17 -0.19
C ILE A 83 8.72 -24.41 -0.13
N PRO A 84 9.56 -23.41 -0.45
CA PRO A 84 11.00 -23.51 -0.25
C PRO A 84 11.33 -23.91 1.20
N ALA A 85 12.14 -24.95 1.39
CA ALA A 85 12.41 -25.55 2.70
C ALA A 85 12.89 -24.51 3.74
N GLU A 86 13.65 -23.50 3.30
CA GLU A 86 14.17 -22.41 4.14
C GLU A 86 13.07 -21.47 4.67
N LEU A 87 11.92 -21.41 4.01
CA LEU A 87 10.80 -20.54 4.35
C LEU A 87 9.71 -21.23 5.14
N VAL A 88 9.58 -22.56 5.02
CA VAL A 88 8.51 -23.33 5.70
C VAL A 88 8.43 -22.99 7.20
N ASP A 89 9.57 -22.95 7.88
CA ASP A 89 9.61 -22.71 9.34
C ASP A 89 9.52 -21.22 9.73
N LYS A 90 9.62 -20.31 8.76
CA LYS A 90 9.58 -18.86 8.97
C LYS A 90 8.19 -18.27 8.78
N ILE A 91 7.26 -19.00 8.14
CA ILE A 91 5.87 -18.56 7.94
C ILE A 91 5.05 -18.88 9.19
N ALA A 92 4.41 -17.87 9.77
CA ALA A 92 3.58 -18.01 10.96
C ALA A 92 2.25 -18.74 10.66
N THR A 93 1.73 -19.42 11.68
CA THR A 93 0.40 -20.04 11.67
C THR A 93 -0.54 -19.37 12.67
N GLU A 94 -1.79 -19.80 12.70
CA GLU A 94 -2.79 -19.40 13.70
C GLU A 94 -2.41 -19.79 15.14
N GLU A 95 -1.52 -20.77 15.30
CA GLU A 95 -0.99 -21.19 16.60
C GLU A 95 0.13 -20.25 17.08
N ASP A 96 0.92 -19.69 16.15
CA ASP A 96 2.09 -18.85 16.44
C ASP A 96 1.74 -17.37 16.61
N ALA A 97 0.81 -16.85 15.81
CA ALA A 97 0.42 -15.45 15.81
C ALA A 97 -1.07 -15.28 15.51
N LYS A 98 -1.78 -14.63 16.42
CA LYS A 98 -3.21 -14.29 16.28
C LYS A 98 -3.42 -12.82 15.91
N ASN A 99 -2.45 -11.97 16.25
CA ASN A 99 -2.49 -10.53 16.02
C ASN A 99 -1.29 -10.07 15.19
N ILE A 100 -1.39 -8.87 14.60
CA ILE A 100 -0.31 -8.25 13.81
C ILE A 100 0.96 -8.02 14.63
N GLU A 101 0.83 -7.67 15.92
CA GLU A 101 1.98 -7.43 16.81
C GLU A 101 2.77 -8.73 17.10
N GLU A 102 2.05 -9.82 17.38
CA GLU A 102 2.64 -11.14 17.57
C GLU A 102 3.30 -11.64 16.28
N LEU A 103 2.64 -11.39 15.13
CA LEU A 103 3.20 -11.71 13.82
C LEU A 103 4.52 -10.97 13.58
N LYS A 104 4.59 -9.68 13.87
CA LYS A 104 5.82 -8.89 13.78
C LYS A 104 6.94 -9.47 14.63
N ALA A 105 6.63 -9.83 15.88
CA ALA A 105 7.61 -10.41 16.80
C ALA A 105 8.13 -11.77 16.28
N PHE A 106 7.23 -12.64 15.79
CA PHE A 106 7.57 -13.93 15.23
C PHE A 106 8.47 -13.81 13.99
N LEU A 107 8.12 -12.91 13.06
CA LEU A 107 8.90 -12.70 11.83
C LEU A 107 10.32 -12.21 12.11
N ARG A 108 10.49 -11.34 13.13
CA ARG A 108 11.81 -10.89 13.61
C ARG A 108 12.59 -12.03 14.24
N ALA A 109 11.96 -12.82 15.11
CA ALA A 109 12.62 -13.94 15.79
C ALA A 109 13.09 -15.04 14.82
N ARG A 110 12.33 -15.28 13.75
CA ARG A 110 12.63 -16.31 12.73
C ARG A 110 13.46 -15.79 11.54
N ASN A 111 13.85 -14.51 11.53
CA ASN A 111 14.55 -13.85 10.43
C ASN A 111 13.88 -14.13 9.06
N HIS A 112 12.60 -13.76 8.97
CA HIS A 112 11.85 -13.85 7.72
C HIS A 112 12.41 -12.86 6.68
N PRO A 113 12.52 -13.22 5.38
CA PRO A 113 13.09 -12.32 4.34
C PRO A 113 12.43 -10.94 4.25
N VAL A 114 11.14 -10.87 4.59
CA VAL A 114 10.38 -9.62 4.68
C VAL A 114 11.01 -8.58 5.64
N VAL A 115 11.69 -9.02 6.69
CA VAL A 115 12.32 -8.12 7.68
C VAL A 115 13.45 -7.29 7.05
N GLU A 116 14.13 -7.83 6.05
CA GLU A 116 15.17 -7.09 5.31
C GLU A 116 14.57 -5.94 4.52
N ARG A 117 13.39 -6.16 3.92
CA ARG A 117 12.65 -5.13 3.18
C ARG A 117 12.17 -3.99 4.05
N TRP A 118 11.89 -4.22 5.34
CA TRP A 118 11.54 -3.14 6.26
C TRP A 118 12.69 -2.16 6.44
N LYS A 119 13.93 -2.65 6.51
CA LYS A 119 15.12 -1.81 6.65
C LYS A 119 15.34 -0.98 5.39
N GLU A 120 15.12 -1.58 4.22
CA GLU A 120 15.20 -0.88 2.93
C GLU A 120 14.07 0.16 2.80
N ALA A 121 12.84 -0.17 3.21
CA ALA A 121 11.71 0.76 3.19
C ALA A 121 11.92 1.95 4.14
N GLU A 122 12.47 1.73 5.34
CA GLU A 122 12.87 2.81 6.26
C GLU A 122 14.00 3.66 5.67
N ALA A 123 15.01 3.06 5.02
CA ALA A 123 16.07 3.80 4.35
C ALA A 123 15.54 4.65 3.18
N VAL A 124 14.59 4.12 2.41
CA VAL A 124 13.94 4.86 1.31
C VAL A 124 13.05 5.98 1.85
N ALA A 125 12.28 5.74 2.91
CA ALA A 125 11.45 6.79 3.54
C ALA A 125 12.31 7.95 4.06
N VAL A 126 13.45 7.67 4.69
CA VAL A 126 14.40 8.71 5.16
C VAL A 126 15.00 9.49 3.98
N THR A 127 15.26 8.85 2.83
CA THR A 127 15.76 9.57 1.64
C THR A 127 14.68 10.38 0.91
N VAL A 128 13.40 10.01 1.03
CA VAL A 128 12.28 10.71 0.36
C VAL A 128 11.78 11.90 1.20
N GLU A 129 11.92 11.87 2.52
CA GLU A 129 11.62 13.03 3.39
C GLU A 129 12.70 14.14 3.34
N ALA A 130 13.87 13.87 2.75
CA ALA A 130 15.04 14.77 2.78
C ALA A 130 15.32 15.66 1.54
N PRO A 131 14.52 15.75 0.45
CA PRO A 131 14.74 16.77 -0.58
C PRO A 131 13.51 17.65 -0.76
N ALA A 132 13.12 18.40 0.28
CA ALA A 132 12.09 19.42 0.16
C ALA A 132 12.34 20.63 1.08
N GLU A 133 13.58 21.12 1.20
CA GLU A 133 13.85 22.47 1.70
C GLU A 133 15.13 23.08 1.06
N VAL A 134 14.85 24.10 0.26
CA VAL A 134 15.64 25.08 -0.53
C VAL A 134 17.10 25.36 -0.13
N LYS A 135 18.01 25.35 -1.13
CA LYS A 135 19.07 26.36 -1.28
C LYS A 135 19.18 26.80 -2.74
N GLU A 136 18.74 28.04 -3.00
CA GLU A 136 19.18 28.88 -4.12
C GLU A 136 20.67 29.27 -3.94
N GLU A 137 21.26 29.79 -5.04
CA GLU A 137 22.61 30.36 -5.24
C GLU A 137 23.74 29.37 -5.56
N VAL A 138 24.60 29.50 -6.58
CA VAL A 138 24.85 30.47 -7.67
C VAL A 138 25.63 29.69 -8.74
N VAL A 139 25.28 29.79 -10.03
CA VAL A 139 26.24 29.50 -11.12
C VAL A 139 26.11 30.59 -12.17
N GLU A 140 27.06 31.52 -12.15
CA GLU A 140 27.31 32.51 -13.20
C GLU A 140 28.54 32.05 -13.98
N THR A 141 28.41 31.77 -15.28
CA THR A 141 29.21 32.38 -16.39
C THR A 141 28.99 31.66 -17.73
N ALA A 142 28.78 32.48 -18.78
CA ALA A 142 29.13 32.31 -20.22
C ALA A 142 28.34 31.25 -21.04
N GLU A 143 27.65 31.48 -22.18
CA GLU A 143 27.48 32.57 -23.19
C GLU A 143 26.06 32.47 -23.86
N ALA A 144 25.56 33.55 -24.46
CA ALA A 144 24.18 33.78 -24.97
C ALA A 144 23.96 33.39 -26.47
N PRO A 145 22.87 33.78 -27.21
CA PRO A 145 21.43 33.97 -26.92
C PRO A 145 20.49 33.25 -27.94
N THR A 146 19.26 32.90 -27.58
CA THR A 146 18.08 33.09 -28.48
C THR A 146 16.82 33.33 -27.66
N ILE A 147 16.17 34.46 -27.94
CA ILE A 147 14.91 34.92 -27.38
C ILE A 147 13.80 34.39 -28.28
N THR A 148 12.85 33.62 -27.75
CA THR A 148 11.48 33.59 -28.29
C THR A 148 10.47 33.51 -27.15
N ALA A 149 9.49 34.41 -27.25
CA ALA A 149 8.56 34.81 -26.23
C ALA A 149 7.39 33.83 -26.06
N ALA A 150 6.97 33.61 -24.82
CA ALA A 150 5.55 33.67 -24.43
C ALA A 150 5.43 33.57 -22.91
N THR A 151 4.84 34.61 -22.36
CA THR A 151 4.79 34.98 -20.96
C THR A 151 3.43 34.53 -20.40
N LEU A 152 3.47 33.88 -19.22
CA LEU A 152 2.42 33.74 -18.20
C LEU A 152 1.34 32.63 -18.27
N PRO A 153 1.00 32.03 -17.11
CA PRO A 153 -0.12 31.10 -16.93
C PRO A 153 -1.43 31.87 -16.77
N ILE A 154 -2.45 31.51 -17.55
CA ILE A 154 -3.79 32.11 -17.45
C ILE A 154 -4.56 31.40 -16.34
N THR A 155 -4.61 32.06 -15.17
CA THR A 155 -5.46 31.70 -14.03
C THR A 155 -6.86 32.26 -14.27
N ALA A 156 -7.88 31.40 -14.36
CA ALA A 156 -9.28 31.81 -14.59
C ALA A 156 -10.21 31.37 -13.44
N GLY A 157 -10.54 32.32 -12.55
CA GLY A 157 -11.70 32.32 -11.61
C GLY A 157 -11.61 31.31 -10.46
N GLY A 158 -10.97 31.61 -9.31
CA GLY A 158 -11.39 32.62 -8.33
C GLY A 158 -12.47 32.00 -7.43
N PHE A 159 -12.16 31.17 -6.43
CA PHE A 159 -11.31 31.41 -5.26
C PHE A 159 -10.68 30.08 -4.78
N LYS A 160 -9.46 30.08 -4.24
CA LYS A 160 -8.85 28.90 -3.60
C LYS A 160 -8.60 29.22 -2.11
N ILE A 161 -9.32 28.54 -1.23
CA ILE A 161 -9.14 28.68 0.23
C ILE A 161 -8.34 27.48 0.72
N ILE A 162 -7.13 27.70 1.23
CA ILE A 162 -6.29 26.66 1.84
C ILE A 162 -6.10 27.03 3.31
N LEU A 163 -6.56 26.16 4.21
CA LEU A 163 -6.41 26.32 5.66
C LEU A 163 -5.62 25.12 6.18
N LYS A 164 -4.44 25.34 6.76
CA LYS A 164 -3.64 24.30 7.43
C LYS A 164 -3.56 24.65 8.92
N ASP A 165 -3.89 23.69 9.78
CA ASP A 165 -3.94 23.79 11.25
C ASP A 165 -4.77 24.92 11.86
N ALA A 166 -5.93 25.23 11.26
CA ALA A 166 -6.84 26.27 11.77
C ALA A 166 -8.03 25.70 12.56
N LYS A 167 -8.33 26.27 13.74
CA LYS A 167 -9.60 26.06 14.47
C LYS A 167 -10.55 27.22 14.19
N ILE A 168 -11.59 26.99 13.39
CA ILE A 168 -12.57 28.02 13.01
C ILE A 168 -13.86 27.84 13.81
N TYR A 169 -14.29 28.89 14.52
CA TYR A 169 -15.60 28.95 15.18
C TYR A 169 -16.42 30.11 14.60
N ALA A 170 -17.47 29.81 13.84
CA ALA A 170 -18.34 30.81 13.22
C ALA A 170 -19.81 30.43 13.36
N LYS A 171 -20.69 31.41 13.64
CA LYS A 171 -22.15 31.20 13.69
C LYS A 171 -22.80 31.15 12.29
N LYS A 172 -22.24 31.80 11.26
CA LYS A 172 -22.69 31.71 9.85
C LYS A 172 -21.61 32.17 8.88
N VAL A 173 -21.40 31.43 7.79
CA VAL A 173 -20.46 31.76 6.70
C VAL A 173 -21.18 31.66 5.35
N ILE A 174 -21.05 32.65 4.46
CA ILE A 174 -21.66 32.66 3.12
C ILE A 174 -20.58 33.02 2.09
N ILE A 175 -20.31 32.10 1.15
CA ILE A 175 -19.37 32.30 0.04
C ILE A 175 -20.20 32.35 -1.25
N ARG A 176 -20.09 33.42 -2.04
CA ARG A 176 -20.77 33.54 -3.34
C ARG A 176 -19.74 33.83 -4.43
N SER A 177 -19.81 33.05 -5.51
CA SER A 177 -19.16 33.38 -6.78
C SER A 177 -20.09 34.28 -7.58
N ILE A 178 -19.61 35.47 -7.96
CA ILE A 178 -20.37 36.36 -8.85
C ILE A 178 -20.05 35.91 -10.28
N LYS A 179 -20.99 35.20 -10.91
CA LYS A 179 -20.87 34.78 -12.32
C LYS A 179 -21.45 35.86 -13.21
N GLY A 180 -20.59 36.50 -14.01
CA GLY A 180 -21.01 37.45 -15.05
C GLY A 180 -21.88 36.75 -16.10
N GLU A 181 -23.01 37.37 -16.39
CA GLU A 181 -24.00 37.02 -17.41
C GLU A 181 -23.35 37.04 -18.81
N LYS A 182 -23.32 35.89 -19.52
CA LYS A 182 -23.08 35.86 -20.97
C LYS A 182 -24.45 35.88 -21.65
N VAL A 183 -24.80 37.03 -22.21
CA VAL A 183 -25.98 37.22 -23.07
C VAL A 183 -25.77 36.46 -24.38
N GLU A 184 -26.66 35.50 -24.64
CA GLU A 184 -26.88 34.84 -25.93
C GLU A 184 -27.32 35.87 -26.98
N LYS A 185 -26.60 35.98 -28.10
CA LYS A 185 -27.10 36.67 -29.30
C LYS A 185 -27.41 35.65 -30.38
N ARG A 186 -28.65 35.74 -30.85
CA ARG A 186 -29.20 35.18 -32.09
C ARG A 186 -28.34 35.50 -33.32
#